data_AF-A0A2G2VSN0-F1
#
_entry.id   AF-A0A2G2VSN0-F1
#
_cell.length_a   1.000
_cell.length_b   1.000
_cell.length_c   1.000
_cell.angle_alpha   90.00
_cell.angle_beta   90.00
_cell.angle_gamma   90.00
#
_symmetry.space_group_name_H-M   'P 1'
#
loop_
_entity.id
_entity.type
_entity.pdbx_description
1 polymer ?
#
loop_
_entity_poly.entity_id
_entity_poly.type
_entity_poly.pdbx_seq_one_letter_code
_entity_poly.pdbx_strand_id
1 'polypeptide(L)'
;MTSTSTLGDSRIFSRSVEVFTDGLFNDILLSFQLLTLSLTYHFWVATILWSEAIETAQVTSYQLCQADVERRRKLGLPPEDPASPKPSTAPVVEEKKDDDSNVKTAFNTLLTYAKNVATNPNEEKFRKIRLSNAAFQIRCYQEIVVP
;
A
#
# COMPACT_ATOMS: atom_id res chain seq x y z
N MET A 1 -15.78 71.29 33.94
CA MET A 1 -14.75 70.60 33.15
C MET A 1 -15.11 69.13 33.11
N THR A 2 -15.33 68.67 31.89
CA THR A 2 -15.78 67.35 31.44
C THR A 2 -14.77 66.25 31.77
N SER A 3 -15.26 65.07 32.16
CA SER A 3 -14.66 63.77 31.85
C SER A 3 -15.61 62.64 32.29
N THR A 4 -16.59 62.32 31.45
CA THR A 4 -17.34 61.06 31.52
C THR A 4 -16.53 60.00 30.79
N SER A 5 -15.74 59.21 31.53
CA SER A 5 -14.89 58.14 30.99
C SER A 5 -15.72 56.90 30.66
N THR A 6 -15.57 56.46 29.42
CA THR A 6 -16.19 55.32 28.74
C THR A 6 -15.84 53.97 29.40
N LEU A 7 -16.82 53.36 30.09
CA LEU A 7 -16.75 51.99 30.64
C LEU A 7 -17.60 50.99 29.83
N GLY A 8 -17.87 51.29 28.55
CA GLY A 8 -18.82 50.54 27.70
C GLY A 8 -18.21 49.55 26.69
N ASP A 9 -16.92 49.67 26.35
CA ASP A 9 -16.40 49.04 25.12
C ASP A 9 -15.83 47.62 25.26
N SER A 10 -15.43 47.19 26.45
CA SER A 10 -14.74 45.89 26.61
C SER A 10 -15.68 44.67 26.48
N ARG A 11 -16.96 44.81 26.84
CA ARG A 11 -17.94 43.71 26.78
C ARG A 11 -18.42 43.39 25.35
N ILE A 12 -18.49 44.38 24.46
CA ILE A 12 -18.90 44.16 23.07
C ILE A 12 -17.77 43.50 22.27
N PHE A 13 -16.52 43.85 22.59
CA PHE A 13 -15.35 43.24 21.96
C PHE A 13 -15.21 41.76 22.33
N SER A 14 -15.32 41.39 23.62
CA SER A 14 -15.31 39.96 24.04
C SER A 14 -16.42 39.15 23.38
N ARG A 15 -17.64 39.70 23.34
CA ARG A 15 -18.79 38.99 22.77
C ARG A 15 -18.70 38.85 21.24
N SER A 16 -18.05 39.79 20.55
CA SER A 16 -17.76 39.66 19.11
C SER A 16 -16.67 38.63 18.83
N VAL A 17 -15.65 38.54 19.68
CA VAL A 17 -14.57 37.55 19.54
C VAL A 17 -15.09 36.14 19.76
N GLU A 18 -15.94 35.90 20.77
CA GLU A 18 -16.57 34.59 21.01
C GLU A 18 -17.45 34.15 19.83
N VAL A 19 -18.33 35.03 19.33
CA VAL A 19 -19.20 34.71 18.18
C VAL A 19 -18.38 34.46 16.90
N PHE A 20 -17.26 35.18 16.73
CA PHE A 20 -16.36 34.99 15.59
C PHE A 20 -15.59 33.67 15.68
N THR A 21 -15.10 33.29 16.87
CA THR A 21 -14.45 32.00 17.07
C THR A 21 -15.45 30.86 16.88
N ASP A 22 -16.64 30.97 17.45
CA ASP A 22 -17.64 29.90 17.39
C ASP A 22 -18.13 29.64 15.97
N GLY A 23 -18.32 30.68 15.14
CA GLY A 23 -18.69 30.52 13.73
C GLY A 23 -17.59 29.82 12.92
N LEU A 24 -16.35 30.30 13.07
CA LEU A 24 -15.20 29.75 12.34
C LEU A 24 -14.87 28.31 12.76
N PHE A 25 -14.94 27.99 14.05
CA PHE A 25 -14.73 26.63 14.55
C PHE A 25 -15.82 25.68 14.09
N ASN A 26 -17.10 26.10 14.08
CA ASN A 26 -18.19 25.27 13.59
C ASN A 26 -18.07 24.96 12.09
N ASP A 27 -17.67 25.93 11.26
CA ASP A 27 -17.47 25.71 9.82
C ASP A 27 -16.30 24.74 9.53
N ILE A 28 -15.23 24.83 10.32
CA ILE A 28 -14.10 23.90 10.25
C ILE A 28 -14.57 22.49 10.66
N LEU A 29 -15.30 22.36 11.76
CA LEU A 29 -15.82 21.07 12.23
C LEU A 29 -16.80 20.44 11.24
N LEU A 30 -17.68 21.25 10.63
CA LEU A 30 -18.61 20.80 9.60
C LEU A 30 -17.85 20.32 8.36
N SER A 31 -16.77 21.01 7.97
CA SER A 31 -15.90 20.58 6.87
C SER A 31 -15.24 19.23 7.17
N PHE A 32 -14.75 19.02 8.40
CA PHE A 32 -14.20 17.73 8.83
C PHE A 32 -15.27 16.62 8.84
N GLN A 33 -16.49 16.91 9.28
CA GLN A 33 -17.60 15.95 9.22
C GLN A 33 -18.01 15.59 7.78
N LEU A 34 -18.02 16.56 6.87
CA LEU A 34 -18.29 16.30 5.45
C LEU A 34 -17.19 15.46 4.81
N LEU A 35 -15.93 15.69 5.17
CA LEU A 35 -14.81 14.89 4.69
C LEU A 35 -14.89 13.45 5.20
N THR A 36 -15.23 13.24 6.47
CA THR A 36 -15.36 11.89 7.04
C THR A 36 -16.55 11.15 6.43
N LEU A 37 -17.68 11.81 6.19
CA LEU A 37 -18.82 11.23 5.48
C LEU A 37 -18.48 10.90 4.02
N SER A 38 -17.75 11.77 3.33
CA SER A 38 -17.30 11.54 1.95
C SER A 38 -16.36 10.33 1.84
N LEU A 39 -15.37 10.24 2.74
CA LEU A 39 -14.43 9.12 2.80
C LEU A 39 -15.15 7.81 3.13
N THR A 40 -16.09 7.85 4.07
CA THR A 40 -16.91 6.68 4.46
C THR A 40 -17.78 6.23 3.29
N TYR A 41 -18.40 7.17 2.56
CA TYR A 41 -19.19 6.88 1.37
C TYR A 41 -18.33 6.24 0.28
N HIS A 42 -17.15 6.81 -0.03
CA HIS A 42 -16.24 6.24 -1.02
C HIS A 42 -15.77 4.84 -0.63
N PHE A 43 -15.43 4.62 0.65
CA PHE A 43 -15.05 3.30 1.15
C PHE A 43 -16.20 2.29 1.00
N TRP A 44 -17.42 2.68 1.38
CA TRP A 44 -18.61 1.85 1.26
C TRP A 44 -18.95 1.49 -0.20
N VAL A 45 -18.88 2.46 -1.11
CA VAL A 45 -19.05 2.22 -2.56
C VAL A 45 -17.96 1.28 -3.09
N ALA A 46 -16.70 1.47 -2.69
CA ALA A 46 -15.61 0.60 -3.09
C ALA A 46 -15.82 -0.85 -2.60
N THR A 47 -16.33 -1.04 -1.38
CA THR A 47 -16.65 -2.38 -0.87
C THR A 47 -17.78 -3.06 -1.64
N ILE A 48 -18.80 -2.31 -2.07
CA ILE A 48 -19.91 -2.84 -2.87
C ILE A 48 -19.40 -3.27 -4.24
N LEU A 49 -18.65 -2.39 -4.91
CA LEU A 49 -18.11 -2.67 -6.24
C LEU A 49 -17.10 -3.83 -6.21
N TRP A 50 -16.29 -3.93 -5.15
CA TRP A 50 -15.40 -5.07 -4.96
C TRP A 50 -16.19 -6.38 -4.79
N SER A 51 -17.30 -6.38 -4.04
CA SER A 51 -18.14 -7.57 -3.87
C SER A 51 -18.64 -8.11 -5.20
N GLU A 52 -19.16 -7.24 -6.07
CA GLU A 52 -19.63 -7.60 -7.41
C GLU A 52 -18.47 -8.08 -8.31
N ALA A 53 -17.28 -7.48 -8.19
CA ALA A 53 -16.08 -7.92 -8.89
C ALA A 53 -15.60 -9.32 -8.45
N ILE A 54 -15.74 -9.67 -7.16
CA ILE A 54 -15.41 -11.01 -6.67
C ILE A 54 -16.36 -12.04 -7.27
N GLU A 55 -17.67 -11.77 -7.23
CA GLU A 55 -18.68 -12.72 -7.71
C GLU A 55 -18.50 -12.99 -9.21
N THR A 56 -18.27 -11.95 -10.01
CA THR A 56 -18.01 -12.09 -11.46
C THR A 56 -16.73 -12.87 -11.76
N ALA A 57 -15.65 -12.64 -11.00
CA ALA A 57 -14.40 -13.40 -11.14
C ALA A 57 -14.57 -14.88 -10.77
N GLN A 58 -15.26 -15.16 -9.66
CA GLN A 58 -15.54 -16.53 -9.21
C GLN A 58 -16.41 -17.27 -10.22
N VAL A 59 -17.51 -16.67 -10.68
CA VAL A 59 -18.40 -17.27 -11.69
C VAL A 59 -17.66 -17.54 -12.99
N THR A 60 -16.85 -16.60 -13.47
CA THR A 60 -16.08 -16.77 -14.72
C THR A 60 -15.08 -17.92 -14.62
N SER A 61 -14.35 -18.01 -13.49
CA SER A 61 -13.41 -19.09 -13.25
C SER A 61 -14.10 -20.47 -13.17
N TYR A 62 -15.26 -20.53 -12.53
CA TYR A 62 -16.06 -21.74 -12.42
C TYR A 62 -16.59 -22.20 -13.78
N GLN A 63 -17.10 -21.26 -14.60
CA GLN A 63 -17.57 -21.54 -15.95
C GLN A 63 -16.45 -22.05 -16.88
N LEU A 64 -15.26 -21.45 -16.81
CA LEU A 64 -14.09 -21.93 -17.55
C LEU A 64 -13.71 -23.35 -17.14
N CYS A 65 -13.70 -23.63 -15.83
CA CYS A 65 -13.43 -24.97 -15.30
C CYS A 65 -14.45 -26.00 -15.81
N GLN A 66 -15.74 -25.65 -15.81
CA GLN A 66 -16.77 -26.53 -16.37
C GLN A 66 -16.62 -26.76 -17.88
N ALA A 67 -16.35 -25.70 -18.65
CA ALA A 67 -16.15 -25.79 -20.09
C ALA A 67 -14.93 -26.66 -20.45
N ASP A 68 -13.84 -26.56 -19.68
CA ASP A 68 -12.65 -27.40 -19.86
C ASP A 68 -12.91 -28.86 -19.45
N VAL A 69 -13.63 -29.11 -18.37
CA VAL A 69 -14.07 -30.47 -17.98
C VAL A 69 -14.97 -31.10 -19.04
N GLU A 70 -15.92 -30.34 -19.59
CA GLU A 70 -16.84 -30.81 -20.63
C GLU A 70 -16.11 -31.08 -21.95
N ARG A 71 -15.12 -30.24 -22.31
CA ARG A 71 -14.24 -30.49 -23.46
C ARG A 71 -13.39 -31.75 -23.25
N ARG A 72 -12.84 -31.95 -22.04
CA ARG A 72 -12.07 -33.16 -21.66
C ARG A 72 -12.94 -34.43 -21.72
N ARG A 73 -14.20 -34.36 -21.25
CA ARG A 73 -15.17 -35.47 -21.34
C ARG A 73 -15.48 -35.86 -22.78
N LYS A 74 -15.74 -34.88 -23.66
CA LYS A 74 -16.01 -35.13 -25.09
C LYS A 74 -14.82 -35.72 -25.85
N LEU A 75 -13.61 -35.45 -25.38
CA LEU A 75 -12.36 -36.00 -25.94
C LEU A 75 -11.96 -37.35 -25.33
N GLY A 76 -12.71 -37.86 -24.33
CA GLY A 76 -12.43 -39.14 -23.69
C GLY A 76 -11.14 -39.17 -22.85
N LEU A 77 -10.66 -38.00 -22.40
CA LEU A 77 -9.45 -37.93 -21.56
C LEU A 77 -9.79 -38.30 -20.10
N PRO A 78 -8.88 -39.01 -19.39
CA PRO A 78 -9.09 -39.35 -17.99
C PRO A 78 -9.18 -38.08 -17.12
N PRO A 79 -9.95 -38.13 -16.01
CA PRO A 79 -10.00 -37.02 -15.05
C PRO A 79 -8.59 -36.80 -14.47
N GLU A 80 -8.19 -35.54 -14.36
CA GLU A 80 -6.94 -35.22 -13.67
C GLU A 80 -7.18 -35.31 -12.16
N ASP A 81 -6.55 -36.30 -11.53
CA ASP A 81 -6.42 -36.36 -10.07
C ASP A 81 -5.45 -35.26 -9.61
N PRO A 82 -5.81 -34.40 -8.64
CA PRO A 82 -4.93 -33.34 -8.12
C PRO A 82 -3.72 -33.85 -7.31
N ALA A 83 -3.39 -35.14 -7.40
CA ALA A 83 -2.40 -35.81 -6.55
C ALA A 83 -1.32 -36.61 -7.32
N SER A 84 -1.12 -36.37 -8.62
CA SER A 84 -0.03 -37.01 -9.37
C SER A 84 0.95 -35.98 -9.95
N PRO A 85 2.08 -35.70 -9.27
CA PRO A 85 3.17 -34.95 -9.89
C PRO A 85 3.84 -35.87 -10.92
N LYS A 86 3.53 -35.69 -12.20
CA LYS A 86 4.25 -36.35 -13.30
C LYS A 86 5.04 -35.33 -14.10
N PRO A 87 6.36 -35.53 -14.27
CA PRO A 87 7.26 -34.53 -14.84
C PRO A 87 7.16 -34.55 -16.36
N SER A 88 7.00 -33.38 -16.98
CA SER A 88 7.81 -32.95 -18.13
C SER A 88 7.21 -31.72 -18.81
N THR A 89 8.04 -30.67 -18.87
CA THR A 89 8.04 -29.57 -19.84
C THR A 89 7.05 -28.41 -19.63
N ALA A 90 7.33 -27.59 -18.62
CA ALA A 90 7.40 -26.13 -18.73
C ALA A 90 8.27 -25.62 -17.55
N PRO A 91 9.42 -24.95 -17.77
CA PRO A 91 10.26 -24.45 -16.69
C PRO A 91 9.78 -23.05 -16.31
N VAL A 92 8.67 -22.95 -15.60
CA VAL A 92 8.25 -21.68 -14.99
C VAL A 92 7.57 -22.06 -13.68
N VAL A 93 7.86 -21.33 -12.62
CA VAL A 93 7.32 -21.50 -11.25
C VAL A 93 8.10 -22.47 -10.35
N GLU A 94 9.40 -22.24 -10.19
CA GLU A 94 10.07 -22.46 -8.88
C GLU A 94 10.74 -21.18 -8.32
N GLU A 95 10.55 -19.99 -8.90
CA GLU A 95 11.27 -18.79 -8.42
C GLU A 95 10.64 -18.10 -7.20
N LYS A 96 9.33 -18.25 -6.99
CA LYS A 96 8.61 -17.40 -6.01
C LYS A 96 8.96 -17.61 -4.53
N LYS A 97 9.68 -18.67 -4.16
CA LYS A 97 10.08 -18.92 -2.76
C LYS A 97 11.52 -18.52 -2.45
N ASP A 98 12.40 -18.58 -3.45
CA ASP A 98 13.81 -18.22 -3.29
C ASP A 98 14.03 -16.71 -3.40
N ASP A 99 13.17 -16.02 -4.18
CA ASP A 99 13.14 -14.56 -4.31
C ASP A 99 13.00 -13.88 -2.94
N ASP A 100 12.10 -14.33 -2.08
CA ASP A 100 11.86 -13.70 -0.78
C ASP A 100 13.10 -13.76 0.13
N SER A 101 13.91 -14.82 0.03
CA SER A 101 15.12 -14.99 0.84
C SER A 101 16.26 -14.10 0.33
N ASN A 102 16.33 -13.91 -0.99
CA ASN A 102 17.32 -13.09 -1.65
C ASN A 102 16.99 -11.59 -1.50
N VAL A 103 15.72 -11.20 -1.64
CA VAL A 103 15.21 -9.85 -1.39
C VAL A 103 15.48 -9.43 0.06
N LYS A 104 15.23 -10.32 1.04
CA LYS A 104 15.57 -10.05 2.45
C LYS A 104 17.07 -9.87 2.65
N THR A 105 17.91 -10.58 1.90
CA THR A 105 19.37 -10.48 1.99
C THR A 105 19.90 -9.18 1.36
N ALA A 106 19.33 -8.76 0.22
CA ALA A 106 19.61 -7.48 -0.42
C ALA A 106 19.18 -6.31 0.49
N PHE A 107 17.97 -6.38 1.04
CA PHE A 107 17.42 -5.37 1.94
C PHE A 107 18.23 -5.23 3.24
N ASN A 108 18.63 -6.35 3.85
CA ASN A 108 19.50 -6.33 5.03
C ASN A 108 20.85 -5.67 4.74
N THR A 109 21.42 -5.93 3.55
CA THR A 109 22.68 -5.31 3.13
C THR A 109 22.54 -3.79 2.97
N LEU A 110 21.45 -3.32 2.35
CA LEU A 110 21.14 -1.89 2.26
C LEU A 110 20.92 -1.25 3.63
N LEU A 111 20.22 -1.95 4.54
CA LEU A 111 19.98 -1.48 5.90
C LEU A 111 21.29 -1.34 6.70
N THR A 112 22.27 -2.23 6.49
CA THR A 112 23.61 -2.08 7.08
C THR A 112 24.30 -0.80 6.61
N TYR A 113 24.24 -0.49 5.31
CA TYR A 113 24.79 0.77 4.79
C TYR A 113 24.09 1.99 5.39
N ALA A 114 22.76 1.97 5.47
CA ALA A 114 21.98 3.05 6.09
C ALA A 114 22.33 3.22 7.58
N LYS A 115 22.48 2.12 8.32
CA LYS A 115 22.92 2.15 9.72
C LYS A 115 24.31 2.77 9.87
N ASN A 116 25.26 2.42 9.00
CA ASN A 116 26.61 2.97 9.04
C ASN A 116 26.63 4.49 8.77
N VAL A 117 25.75 4.98 7.90
CA VAL A 117 25.56 6.43 7.66
C VAL A 117 24.98 7.10 8.90
N ALA A 118 23.99 6.47 9.55
CA ALA A 118 23.33 7.02 10.73
C ALA A 118 24.22 7.04 11.98
N THR A 119 25.07 6.02 12.16
CA THR A 119 25.98 5.93 13.31
C THR A 119 27.19 6.84 13.18
N ASN A 120 27.72 7.00 11.96
CA ASN A 120 28.90 7.84 11.69
C ASN A 120 28.62 8.81 10.53
N PRO A 121 27.75 9.82 10.75
CA PRO A 121 27.35 10.74 9.68
C PRO A 121 28.52 11.57 9.15
N ASN A 122 29.58 11.78 9.93
CA ASN A 122 30.70 12.64 9.54
C ASN A 122 31.74 11.93 8.65
N GLU A 123 31.61 10.61 8.43
CA GLU A 123 32.51 9.87 7.54
C GLU A 123 32.02 9.86 6.10
N GLU A 124 32.75 10.53 5.21
CA GLU A 124 32.45 10.60 3.77
C GLU A 124 32.41 9.21 3.11
N LYS A 125 33.15 8.25 3.66
CA LYS A 125 33.19 6.84 3.22
C LYS A 125 31.83 6.16 3.28
N PHE A 126 30.96 6.51 4.22
CA PHE A 126 29.62 5.90 4.34
C PHE A 126 28.55 6.67 3.57
N ARG A 127 28.81 7.91 3.18
CA ARG A 127 27.87 8.75 2.42
C ARG A 127 27.71 8.33 0.96
N LYS A 128 28.59 7.45 0.46
CA LYS A 128 28.57 6.98 -0.93
C LYS A 128 28.72 5.46 -1.01
N ILE A 129 27.69 4.80 -1.53
CA ILE A 129 27.74 3.36 -1.80
C ILE A 129 28.46 3.13 -3.14
N ARG A 130 29.52 2.32 -3.14
CA ARG A 130 30.23 1.93 -4.36
C ARG A 130 29.53 0.75 -5.00
N LEU A 131 28.87 1.00 -6.14
CA LEU A 131 28.20 -0.05 -6.93
C LEU A 131 29.19 -1.09 -7.52
N SER A 132 30.49 -0.77 -7.53
CA SER A 132 31.56 -1.69 -7.94
C SER A 132 32.02 -2.64 -6.82
N ASN A 133 31.44 -2.56 -5.62
CA ASN A 133 31.77 -3.46 -4.53
C ASN A 133 31.23 -4.87 -4.84
N ALA A 134 32.11 -5.88 -4.88
CA ALA A 134 31.73 -7.25 -5.21
C ALA A 134 30.63 -7.81 -4.29
N ALA A 135 30.65 -7.50 -2.99
CA ALA A 135 29.62 -7.96 -2.05
C ALA A 135 28.26 -7.28 -2.28
N PHE A 136 28.27 -6.03 -2.76
CA PHE A 136 27.05 -5.34 -3.19
C PHE A 136 26.51 -5.93 -4.50
N GLN A 137 27.41 -6.25 -5.45
CA GLN A 137 27.03 -6.84 -6.73
C GLN A 137 26.38 -8.22 -6.57
N ILE A 138 27.02 -9.11 -5.82
CA ILE A 138 26.52 -10.47 -5.57
C ILE A 138 25.15 -10.44 -4.90
N ARG A 139 24.86 -9.47 -4.02
CA ARG A 139 23.61 -9.48 -3.24
C ARG A 139 22.49 -8.67 -3.88
N CYS A 140 22.79 -7.67 -4.69
CA CYS A 140 21.79 -6.76 -5.27
C CYS A 140 21.65 -6.88 -6.80
N TYR A 141 22.65 -7.40 -7.53
CA TYR A 141 22.57 -7.60 -8.99
C TYR A 141 22.31 -9.04 -9.39
N GLN A 142 22.48 -10.00 -8.48
CA GLN A 142 22.12 -11.39 -8.72
C GLN A 142 20.59 -11.59 -8.85
N GLU A 143 19.79 -10.57 -8.47
CA GLU A 143 18.36 -10.45 -8.79
C GLU A 143 18.06 -9.97 -10.22
N ILE A 144 19.03 -9.37 -10.93
CA ILE A 144 18.79 -8.74 -12.25
C ILE A 144 19.25 -9.63 -13.41
N VAL A 145 20.13 -10.60 -13.15
CA VAL A 145 20.68 -11.49 -14.19
C VAL A 145 20.53 -12.93 -13.78
N VAL A 146 19.32 -13.49 -13.92
CA VAL A 146 19.11 -14.86 -14.43
C VAL A 146 17.73 -14.90 -15.14
N PRO A 147 17.63 -15.40 -16.39
CA PRO A 147 16.36 -15.66 -17.10
C PRO A 147 15.68 -16.98 -16.72
#